data_AF-A0A0Q6M0Q0-F1
#
_entry.id   AF-A0A0Q6M0Q0-F1
#
_cell.length_a   1.000
_cell.length_b   1.000
_cell.length_c   1.000
_cell.angle_alpha   90.00
_cell.angle_beta   90.00
_cell.angle_gamma   90.00
#
_symmetry.space_group_name_H-M   'P 1'
#
loop_
_entity.id
_entity.type
_entity.pdbx_description
1 polymer ?
#
loop_
_entity_poly.entity_id
_entity_poly.type
_entity_poly.pdbx_seq_one_letter_code
_entity_poly.pdbx_strand_id
1 'polypeptide(L)'
;MRPVIQHFLTRQFLGFLAVGSTAAALHWAARWLLSHWLPFGWAVTAAYGVGLSVAFWLNSRYVFPRSDRPRHVQARDFVAVNLLFFPVVWLAALGVDAALRAAGLQHHTQDVAHALAVGLPTLFTFLIYKFVAFREGPHAEP
;
A
#
# COMPACT_ATOMS: atom_id res chain seq x y z
N MET A 1 27.48 3.29 5.92
CA MET A 1 26.07 3.60 5.58
C MET A 1 25.86 3.22 4.12
N ARG A 2 25.02 2.23 3.82
CA ARG A 2 24.64 1.97 2.41
C ARG A 2 23.83 3.17 1.89
N PRO A 3 24.07 3.67 0.68
CA PRO A 3 23.28 4.76 0.12
C PRO A 3 21.80 4.35 0.01
N VAL A 4 20.89 5.27 0.34
CA VAL A 4 19.43 5.06 0.38
C VAL A 4 18.88 4.41 -0.90
N ILE A 5 19.46 4.77 -2.05
CA ILE A 5 19.12 4.24 -3.38
C ILE A 5 19.26 2.71 -3.46
N GLN A 6 20.25 2.12 -2.79
CA GLN A 6 20.48 0.67 -2.84
C GLN A 6 19.31 -0.11 -2.23
N HIS A 7 18.54 0.45 -1.30
CA HIS A 7 17.37 -0.23 -0.74
C HIS A 7 16.27 -0.46 -1.76
N PHE A 8 16.14 0.43 -2.75
CA PHE A 8 15.12 0.34 -3.81
C PHE A 8 15.53 -0.57 -4.98
N LEU A 9 16.81 -0.96 -5.06
CA LEU A 9 17.31 -1.89 -6.09
C LEU A 9 17.41 -3.34 -5.57
N THR A 10 16.60 -3.70 -4.57
CA THR A 10 16.64 -5.02 -3.92
C THR A 10 15.48 -5.90 -4.37
N ARG A 11 15.70 -7.23 -4.31
CA ARG A 11 14.60 -8.21 -4.44
C ARG A 11 13.48 -7.97 -3.43
N GLN A 12 13.81 -7.46 -2.25
CA GLN A 12 12.84 -7.11 -1.21
C GLN A 12 11.92 -5.96 -1.65
N PHE A 13 12.47 -4.90 -2.28
CA PHE A 13 11.65 -3.82 -2.83
C PHE A 13 10.78 -4.26 -4.01
N LEU A 14 11.32 -5.10 -4.91
CA LEU A 14 10.51 -5.69 -5.99
C LEU A 14 9.39 -6.58 -5.44
N GLY A 15 9.67 -7.37 -4.40
CA GLY A 15 8.67 -8.15 -3.69
C GLY A 15 7.60 -7.25 -3.03
N PHE A 16 8.01 -6.13 -2.45
CA PHE A 16 7.10 -5.12 -1.89
C PHE A 16 6.15 -4.55 -2.93
N LEU A 17 6.66 -4.18 -4.11
CA LEU A 17 5.85 -3.70 -5.24
C LEU A 17 4.89 -4.77 -5.76
N ALA A 18 5.35 -6.02 -5.89
CA ALA A 18 4.53 -7.13 -6.36
C ALA A 18 3.40 -7.43 -5.36
N VAL A 19 3.71 -7.49 -4.07
CA VAL A 19 2.74 -7.69 -3.00
C VAL A 19 1.75 -6.53 -2.92
N GLY A 20 2.22 -5.29 -2.97
CA GLY A 20 1.38 -4.10 -2.96
C GLY A 20 0.40 -4.08 -4.12
N SER A 21 0.89 -4.34 -5.34
CA SER A 21 0.05 -4.44 -6.55
C SER A 21 -0.98 -5.57 -6.44
N THR A 22 -0.57 -6.74 -5.92
CA THR A 22 -1.47 -7.88 -5.71
C THR A 22 -2.58 -7.55 -4.71
N ALA A 23 -2.22 -6.92 -3.59
CA ALA A 23 -3.20 -6.50 -2.59
C ALA A 23 -4.16 -5.44 -3.12
N ALA A 24 -3.68 -4.49 -3.94
CA ALA A 24 -4.52 -3.50 -4.60
C ALA A 24 -5.52 -4.15 -5.58
N ALA A 25 -5.07 -5.13 -6.38
CA ALA A 25 -5.95 -5.89 -7.28
C ALA A 25 -7.03 -6.66 -6.50
N LEU A 26 -6.66 -7.30 -5.39
CA LEU A 26 -7.59 -8.02 -4.52
C LEU A 26 -8.57 -7.07 -3.82
N HIS A 27 -8.14 -5.87 -3.41
CA HIS A 27 -9.05 -4.84 -2.91
C HIS A 27 -10.08 -4.48 -3.99
N TRP A 28 -9.67 -4.13 -5.21
CA TRP A 28 -10.61 -3.80 -6.28
C TRP A 28 -11.57 -4.95 -6.60
N ALA A 29 -11.08 -6.19 -6.66
CA ALA A 29 -11.91 -7.37 -6.84
C ALA A 29 -12.92 -7.54 -5.69
N ALA A 30 -12.48 -7.38 -4.43
CA ALA A 30 -13.34 -7.45 -3.26
C ALA A 30 -14.40 -6.34 -3.30
N ARG A 31 -14.04 -5.10 -3.67
CA ARG A 31 -14.98 -3.99 -3.81
C ARG A 31 -16.05 -4.30 -4.85
N TRP A 32 -15.64 -4.75 -6.02
CA TRP A 32 -16.55 -5.09 -7.11
C TRP A 32 -17.51 -6.20 -6.69
N LEU A 33 -16.99 -7.27 -6.07
CA LEU A 33 -17.80 -8.39 -5.60
C LEU A 33 -18.78 -7.95 -4.50
N LEU A 34 -18.30 -7.26 -3.46
CA LEU A 34 -19.12 -6.78 -2.34
C LEU A 34 -20.20 -5.77 -2.75
N SER A 35 -19.97 -5.00 -3.82
CA SER A 35 -20.97 -4.06 -4.34
C SER A 35 -22.22 -4.74 -4.91
N HIS A 36 -22.22 -6.08 -5.08
CA HIS A 36 -23.41 -6.83 -5.46
C HIS A 36 -24.40 -7.03 -4.29
N TRP A 37 -23.92 -6.96 -3.04
CA TRP A 37 -24.76 -7.18 -1.85
C TRP A 37 -24.80 -5.99 -0.90
N LEU A 38 -23.78 -5.13 -0.91
CA LEU A 38 -23.66 -4.00 0.00
C LEU A 38 -23.83 -2.67 -0.73
N PRO A 39 -24.42 -1.65 -0.06
CA PRO A 39 -24.37 -0.28 -0.52
C PRO A 39 -22.93 0.20 -0.69
N PHE A 40 -22.69 1.12 -1.63
CA PHE A 40 -21.37 1.59 -2.02
C PHE A 40 -20.44 1.90 -0.84
N GLY A 41 -20.92 2.66 0.16
CA GLY A 41 -20.12 3.02 1.34
C GLY A 41 -19.62 1.80 2.11
N TRP A 42 -20.52 0.84 2.42
CA TRP A 42 -20.18 -0.38 3.13
C TRP A 42 -19.27 -1.30 2.32
N ALA A 43 -19.51 -1.42 1.01
CA ALA A 43 -18.66 -2.19 0.10
C ALA A 43 -17.22 -1.65 0.09
N VAL A 44 -17.06 -0.33 0.02
CA VAL A 44 -15.73 0.33 0.05
C VAL A 44 -15.04 0.11 1.39
N THR A 45 -15.72 0.32 2.52
CA THR A 45 -15.13 0.11 3.85
C THR A 45 -14.70 -1.34 4.06
N ALA A 46 -15.54 -2.30 3.71
CA ALA A 46 -15.22 -3.72 3.84
C ALA A 46 -14.06 -4.14 2.91
N ALA A 47 -14.06 -3.67 1.65
CA ALA A 47 -12.99 -3.95 0.70
C ALA A 47 -11.65 -3.34 1.13
N TYR A 48 -11.66 -2.15 1.74
CA TYR A 48 -10.46 -1.55 2.33
C TYR A 48 -9.90 -2.42 3.47
N GLY A 49 -10.76 -2.94 4.35
CA GLY A 49 -10.35 -3.87 5.42
C GLY A 49 -9.72 -5.16 4.88
N VAL A 50 -10.32 -5.74 3.83
CA VAL A 50 -9.76 -6.92 3.14
C VAL A 50 -8.41 -6.60 2.51
N GLY A 51 -8.33 -5.51 1.75
CA GLY A 51 -7.09 -5.07 1.10
C GLY A 51 -5.96 -4.84 2.09
N LEU A 52 -6.25 -4.15 3.20
CA LEU A 52 -5.27 -3.88 4.25
C LEU A 52 -4.80 -5.16 4.95
N SER A 53 -5.72 -6.10 5.20
CA SER A 53 -5.41 -7.39 5.83
C SER A 53 -4.54 -8.27 4.92
N VAL A 54 -4.89 -8.35 3.64
CA VAL A 54 -4.13 -9.07 2.62
C VAL A 54 -2.75 -8.45 2.44
N ALA A 55 -2.66 -7.13 2.34
CA ALA A 55 -1.40 -6.41 2.21
C ALA A 55 -0.49 -6.68 3.42
N PHE A 56 -1.03 -6.62 4.64
CA PHE A 56 -0.28 -6.93 5.85
C PHE A 56 0.23 -8.38 5.84
N TRP A 57 -0.65 -9.34 5.56
CA TRP A 57 -0.30 -10.76 5.57
C TRP A 57 0.77 -11.09 4.53
N LEU A 58 0.62 -10.60 3.30
CA LEU A 58 1.58 -10.81 2.22
C LEU A 58 2.94 -10.16 2.55
N ASN A 59 2.94 -8.93 3.08
CA ASN A 59 4.17 -8.26 3.46
C ASN A 59 4.90 -9.00 4.58
N SER A 60 4.17 -9.37 5.64
CA SER A 60 4.73 -10.12 6.77
C SER A 60 5.27 -11.49 6.34
N ARG A 61 4.61 -12.17 5.40
CA ARG A 61 4.97 -13.53 4.99
C ARG A 61 6.05 -13.61 3.91
N TYR A 62 6.07 -12.69 2.96
CA TYR A 62 6.91 -12.77 1.76
C TYR A 62 7.99 -11.69 1.68
N VAL A 63 7.71 -10.48 2.18
CA VAL A 63 8.63 -9.33 2.05
C VAL A 63 9.52 -9.20 3.29
N PHE A 64 8.94 -9.42 4.48
CA PHE A 64 9.63 -9.29 5.77
C PHE A 64 9.48 -10.55 6.66
N PRO A 65 9.85 -11.75 6.16
CA PRO A 65 9.63 -13.01 6.88
C PRO A 65 10.48 -13.14 8.16
N ARG A 66 11.54 -12.34 8.32
CA ARG A 66 12.49 -12.38 9.44
C ARG A 66 12.29 -11.24 10.44
N SER A 67 11.08 -10.68 10.52
CA SER A 67 10.81 -9.64 11.50
C SER A 67 10.83 -10.19 12.93
N ASP A 68 11.63 -9.57 13.80
CA ASP A 68 11.75 -9.95 15.21
C ASP A 68 10.63 -9.37 16.09
N ARG A 69 9.71 -8.60 15.49
CA ARG A 69 8.65 -7.91 16.23
C ARG A 69 7.42 -8.80 16.39
N PRO A 70 6.69 -8.71 17.52
CA PRO A 70 5.42 -9.42 17.67
C PRO A 70 4.41 -9.00 16.59
N ARG A 71 3.61 -9.95 16.08
CA ARG A 71 2.65 -9.70 14.98
C ARG A 71 1.67 -8.55 15.25
N HIS A 72 1.19 -8.41 16.49
CA HIS A 72 0.26 -7.33 16.85
C HIS A 72 0.90 -5.94 16.74
N VAL A 73 2.21 -5.83 17.02
CA VAL A 73 2.97 -4.59 16.88
C VAL A 73 3.21 -4.27 15.41
N GLN A 74 3.56 -5.29 14.60
CA GLN A 74 3.68 -5.13 13.14
C GLN A 74 2.36 -4.63 12.55
N ALA A 75 1.23 -5.24 12.93
CA ALA A 75 -0.09 -4.87 12.45
C ALA A 75 -0.48 -3.43 12.84
N ARG A 76 -0.26 -3.05 14.11
CA ARG A 76 -0.49 -1.69 14.60
C ARG A 76 0.29 -0.66 13.78
N ASP A 77 1.59 -0.87 13.63
CA ASP A 77 2.47 0.07 12.93
C ASP A 77 2.13 0.12 11.43
N PHE A 78 1.78 -1.02 10.83
CA PHE A 78 1.30 -1.09 9.44
C PHE A 78 0.02 -0.27 9.23
N VAL A 79 -0.97 -0.44 10.10
CA VAL A 79 -2.22 0.33 10.06
C VAL A 79 -1.94 1.82 10.29
N ALA A 80 -1.09 2.17 11.26
CA ALA A 80 -0.75 3.56 11.55
C ALA A 80 -0.11 4.27 10.35
N VAL A 81 0.79 3.60 9.63
CA VAL A 81 1.41 4.15 8.42
C VAL A 81 0.39 4.31 7.30
N ASN A 82 -0.50 3.35 7.08
CA ASN A 82 -1.58 3.48 6.08
C ASN A 82 -2.50 4.66 6.39
N LEU A 83 -2.87 4.85 7.66
CA LEU A 83 -3.67 5.99 8.10
C LEU A 83 -2.92 7.32 7.95
N LEU A 84 -1.62 7.34 8.23
CA LEU A 84 -0.78 8.53 8.07
C LEU A 84 -0.68 8.99 6.61
N PHE A 85 -0.54 8.06 5.66
CA PHE A 85 -0.45 8.37 4.24
C PHE A 85 -1.81 8.48 3.54
N PHE A 86 -2.91 8.11 4.19
CA PHE A 86 -4.25 8.23 3.61
C PHE A 86 -4.58 9.67 3.15
N PRO A 87 -4.37 10.74 3.96
CA PRO A 87 -4.59 12.11 3.49
C PRO A 87 -3.69 12.49 2.32
N VAL A 88 -2.44 12.01 2.28
CA VAL A 88 -1.49 12.28 1.21
C VAL A 88 -1.99 11.70 -0.11
N VAL A 89 -2.41 10.42 -0.11
CA VAL A 89 -2.96 9.76 -1.28
C VAL A 89 -4.27 10.42 -1.72
N TRP A 90 -5.14 10.78 -0.77
CA TRP A 90 -6.42 11.40 -1.08
C TRP A 90 -6.26 12.77 -1.74
N LEU A 91 -5.44 13.66 -1.15
CA LEU A 91 -5.17 14.98 -1.72
C LEU A 91 -4.45 14.89 -3.07
N ALA A 92 -3.48 13.99 -3.20
CA ALA A 92 -2.81 13.75 -4.47
C ALA A 92 -3.78 13.25 -5.54
N ALA A 93 -4.69 12.33 -5.21
CA ALA A 93 -5.70 11.84 -6.15
C ALA A 93 -6.64 12.97 -6.61
N LEU A 94 -7.07 13.87 -5.71
CA LEU A 94 -7.87 15.03 -6.09
C LEU A 94 -7.11 15.99 -7.04
N GLY A 95 -5.84 16.26 -6.73
CA GLY A 95 -4.99 17.12 -7.56
C GLY A 95 -4.73 16.52 -8.95
N VAL A 96 -4.45 15.22 -9.03
CA VAL A 96 -4.24 14.53 -10.31
C VAL A 96 -5.54 14.44 -11.11
N ASP A 97 -6.68 14.13 -10.49
CA ASP A 97 -7.98 14.12 -11.19
C ASP A 97 -8.31 15.49 -11.79
N ALA A 98 -8.11 16.57 -11.02
CA ALA A 98 -8.30 17.93 -11.50
C ALA A 98 -7.37 18.27 -12.68
N ALA A 99 -6.09 17.87 -12.61
CA ALA A 99 -5.13 18.09 -13.69
C ALA A 99 -5.49 17.32 -14.96
N LEU A 100 -5.92 16.05 -14.83
CA LEU A 100 -6.33 15.21 -15.96
C LEU A 100 -7.59 15.79 -16.63
N ARG A 101 -8.57 16.24 -15.85
CA ARG A 101 -9.79 16.89 -16.37
C ARG A 101 -9.47 18.21 -17.08
N ALA A 102 -8.57 19.01 -16.51
CA ALA A 102 -8.10 20.25 -17.14
C ALA A 102 -7.35 20.00 -18.47
N ALA A 103 -6.68 18.85 -18.59
CA ALA A 103 -6.04 18.40 -19.83
C ALA A 103 -7.03 17.81 -20.86
N GLY A 104 -8.33 17.82 -20.59
CA GLY A 104 -9.37 17.38 -21.52
C GLY A 104 -9.75 15.90 -21.43
N LEU A 105 -9.22 15.14 -20.47
CA LEU A 105 -9.63 13.75 -20.23
C LEU A 105 -10.97 13.73 -19.48
N GLN A 106 -11.97 13.03 -20.04
CA GLN A 106 -13.33 12.99 -19.50
C GLN A 106 -13.70 11.61 -18.90
N HIS A 107 -12.93 10.57 -19.18
CA HIS A 107 -13.23 9.19 -18.77
C HIS A 107 -12.12 8.62 -17.88
N HIS A 108 -12.52 7.83 -16.88
CA HIS A 108 -11.63 7.09 -15.96
C HIS A 108 -10.59 7.95 -15.20
N THR A 109 -10.75 9.28 -15.16
CA THR A 109 -9.78 10.19 -14.54
C THR A 109 -9.56 9.89 -13.07
N GLN A 110 -10.64 9.53 -12.35
CA GLN A 110 -10.57 9.21 -10.93
C GLN A 110 -9.80 7.92 -10.65
N ASP A 111 -10.01 6.87 -11.45
CA ASP A 111 -9.32 5.59 -11.28
C ASP A 111 -7.82 5.74 -11.57
N VAL A 112 -7.47 6.48 -12.64
CA VAL A 112 -6.09 6.79 -13.00
C VAL A 112 -5.43 7.68 -11.94
N ALA A 113 -6.13 8.71 -11.48
CA ALA A 113 -5.62 9.61 -10.45
C ALA A 113 -5.35 8.88 -9.14
N HIS A 114 -6.26 7.99 -8.73
CA HIS A 114 -6.05 7.17 -7.54
C HIS A 114 -4.87 6.21 -7.70
N ALA A 115 -4.75 5.52 -8.84
CA ALA A 115 -3.63 4.62 -9.11
C ALA A 115 -2.27 5.34 -9.04
N LEU A 116 -2.17 6.54 -9.63
CA LEU A 116 -0.96 7.37 -9.57
C LEU A 116 -0.68 7.86 -8.14
N ALA A 117 -1.71 8.30 -7.41
CA ALA A 117 -1.57 8.81 -6.06
C ALA A 117 -1.10 7.74 -5.06
N VAL A 118 -1.55 6.49 -5.20
CA VAL A 118 -1.10 5.35 -4.38
C VAL A 118 0.40 5.06 -4.59
N GLY A 119 0.93 5.37 -5.78
CA GLY A 119 2.36 5.23 -6.08
C GLY A 119 3.26 6.15 -5.25
N LEU A 120 2.82 7.37 -4.95
CA LEU A 120 3.62 8.40 -4.26
C LEU A 120 4.22 7.95 -2.91
N PRO A 121 3.44 7.40 -1.96
CA PRO A 121 3.98 6.98 -0.67
C PRO A 121 4.78 5.67 -0.75
N THR A 122 4.82 4.97 -1.87
CA THR A 122 5.42 3.62 -1.99
C THR A 122 6.87 3.57 -1.52
N LEU A 123 7.68 4.56 -1.88
CA LEU A 123 9.09 4.60 -1.48
C LEU A 123 9.24 4.84 0.03
N PHE A 124 8.46 5.78 0.58
CA PHE A 124 8.50 6.11 2.00
C PHE A 124 7.94 4.98 2.87
N THR A 125 6.79 4.42 2.47
CA THR A 125 6.16 3.30 3.17
C THR A 125 7.05 2.07 3.15
N PHE A 126 7.77 1.79 2.07
CA PHE A 126 8.77 0.72 2.06
C PHE A 126 9.84 0.90 3.13
N LEU A 127 10.45 2.10 3.21
CA LEU A 127 11.48 2.37 4.22
C LEU A 127 10.91 2.28 5.64
N ILE A 128 9.74 2.86 5.89
CA ILE A 128 9.10 2.81 7.21
C ILE A 128 8.75 1.36 7.57
N TYR A 129 8.26 0.55 6.64
CA TYR A 129 7.99 -0.85 6.90
C TYR A 129 9.26 -1.64 7.19
N LYS A 130 10.31 -1.44 6.40
CA LYS A 130 11.59 -2.10 6.59
C LYS A 130 12.24 -1.78 7.95
N PHE A 131 12.25 -0.51 8.34
CA PHE A 131 12.99 -0.06 9.53
C PHE A 131 12.13 0.03 10.80
N VAL A 132 10.83 0.25 10.66
CA VAL A 132 9.89 0.40 11.77
C VAL A 132 8.99 -0.82 11.85
N ALA A 133 8.00 -0.96 10.97
CA ALA A 133 6.90 -1.91 11.17
C ALA A 133 7.36 -3.38 11.23
N PHE A 134 8.33 -3.76 10.39
CA PHE A 134 8.82 -5.12 10.25
C PHE A 134 10.32 -5.25 10.53
N ARG A 135 10.87 -4.42 11.43
CA ARG A 135 12.30 -4.39 11.75
C ARG A 135 12.89 -5.82 11.88
N GLU A 136 13.87 -6.10 11.03
CA GLU A 136 14.60 -7.37 10.98
C GLU A 136 15.88 -7.25 11.85
N GLY A 137 16.27 -8.34 12.52
CA GLY A 137 17.42 -8.36 13.42
C GLY A 137 18.79 -8.29 12.72
N PRO A 138 19.89 -8.13 13.48
CA PRO A 138 21.26 -8.00 12.96
C PRO A 138 21.73 -9.17 12.08
N HIS A 139 21.07 -10.34 12.17
CA HIS A 139 21.46 -11.56 11.46
C HIS A 139 20.65 -11.80 10.16
N ALA A 140 19.90 -10.81 9.67
CA ALA A 140 18.94 -10.99 8.59
C ALA A 140 19.51 -10.87 7.16
N GLU A 141 20.77 -10.50 6.94
CA GLU A 141 21.45 -10.60 5.63
C GLU A 141 22.48 -11.76 5.63
N PRO A 142 22.38 -12.74 4.70
CA PRO A 142 23.55 -13.34 4.08
C PRO A 142 24.13 -12.43 2.98
#